data_AF-A0A6L7HU55-F1
#
_entry.id   AF-A0A6L7HU55-F1
#
_cell.length_a   1.000
_cell.length_b   1.000
_cell.length_c   1.000
_cell.angle_alpha   90.00
_cell.angle_beta   90.00
_cell.angle_gamma   90.00
#
_symmetry.space_group_name_H-M   'P 1'
#
loop_
_entity.id
_entity.type
_entity.pdbx_description
1 polymer ?
#
loop_
_entity_poly.entity_id
_entity_poly.type
_entity_poly.pdbx_seq_one_letter_code
_entity_poly.pdbx_strand_id
1 'polypeptide(L)'
;MYDTSKEPVWYGELRTARGNTILIHDKDFPEASAGRVYLYNTVRDAVIEYAEDIVKVNLHDLTEEELKAAKAEFDANWLVTRASFMQQHAGWVEAIHAKPAPAPKKAKVEVEESASDDDDDDVELEVDSLDDGYDDWSDDDDRS
;
A
#
# COMPACT_ATOMS: atom_id res chain seq x y z
N MET A 1 -14.86 8.41 -14.16
CA MET A 1 -13.80 8.72 -13.17
C MET A 1 -14.08 7.82 -11.99
N TYR A 2 -13.07 7.18 -11.41
CA TYR A 2 -13.29 6.30 -10.27
C TYR A 2 -13.92 7.09 -9.13
N ASP A 3 -15.18 6.78 -8.82
CA ASP A 3 -15.96 7.50 -7.82
C ASP A 3 -16.14 6.60 -6.60
N THR A 4 -15.27 6.78 -5.61
CA THR A 4 -15.36 6.08 -4.32
C THR A 4 -16.20 6.83 -3.28
N SER A 5 -16.96 7.84 -3.70
CA SER A 5 -17.92 8.54 -2.83
C SER A 5 -19.11 7.66 -2.46
N LYS A 6 -19.44 6.69 -3.33
CA LYS A 6 -20.59 5.78 -3.18
C LYS A 6 -20.18 4.40 -2.67
N GLU A 7 -19.13 3.83 -3.25
CA GLU A 7 -18.58 2.53 -2.86
C GLU A 7 -17.10 2.66 -2.48
N PRO A 8 -16.62 1.96 -1.44
CA PRO A 8 -15.21 2.03 -1.05
C PRO A 8 -14.26 1.44 -2.10
N VAL A 9 -14.75 0.47 -2.89
CA VAL A 9 -14.00 -0.19 -3.95
C VAL A 9 -14.69 0.08 -5.28
N TRP A 10 -13.95 0.62 -6.24
CA TRP A 10 -14.42 0.89 -7.59
C TRP A 10 -13.78 -0.08 -8.58
N TYR A 11 -14.60 -0.61 -9.50
CA TYR A 11 -14.16 -1.45 -10.61
C TYR A 11 -14.40 -0.69 -11.91
N GLY A 12 -13.38 -0.61 -12.74
CA GLY A 12 -13.47 0.02 -14.05
C GLY A 12 -12.58 -0.66 -15.07
N GLU A 13 -12.61 -0.15 -16.28
CA GLU A 13 -11.71 -0.56 -17.34
C GLU A 13 -10.87 0.60 -17.85
N LEU A 14 -9.58 0.32 -18.04
CA LEU A 14 -8.66 1.17 -18.76
C LEU A 14 -8.67 0.76 -20.23
N ARG A 15 -9.13 1.64 -21.11
CA ARG A 15 -9.17 1.40 -22.56
C ARG A 15 -7.94 2.00 -23.22
N THR A 16 -7.10 1.18 -23.83
CA THR A 16 -5.92 1.66 -24.56
C THR A 16 -5.89 1.10 -25.98
N ALA A 17 -5.06 1.67 -26.85
CA ALA A 17 -4.84 1.13 -28.19
C ALA A 17 -4.30 -0.32 -28.18
N ARG A 18 -3.74 -0.79 -27.05
CA ARG A 18 -3.22 -2.15 -26.89
C ARG A 18 -4.26 -3.14 -26.37
N GLY A 19 -5.42 -2.66 -25.94
CA GLY A 19 -6.47 -3.45 -25.34
C GLY A 19 -7.04 -2.80 -24.08
N ASN A 20 -8.03 -3.49 -23.52
CA ASN A 20 -8.72 -3.09 -22.30
C ASN A 20 -8.20 -3.89 -21.12
N THR A 21 -8.16 -3.28 -19.95
CA THR A 21 -7.73 -3.94 -18.71
C THR A 21 -8.63 -3.52 -17.58
N ILE A 22 -9.14 -4.49 -16.82
CA ILE A 22 -9.91 -4.19 -15.62
C ILE A 22 -8.96 -3.66 -14.55
N LEU A 23 -9.32 -2.53 -13.96
CA LEU A 23 -8.62 -1.92 -12.85
C LEU A 23 -9.55 -1.83 -11.65
N ILE A 24 -8.99 -2.03 -10.46
CA ILE A 24 -9.70 -1.90 -9.20
C ILE A 24 -9.03 -0.80 -8.38
N HIS A 25 -9.83 0.16 -7.91
CA HIS A 25 -9.41 1.20 -6.99
C HIS A 25 -10.04 0.97 -5.63
N ASP A 26 -9.27 1.17 -4.56
CA ASP A 26 -9.74 1.08 -3.18
C ASP A 26 -9.47 2.40 -2.46
N LYS A 27 -10.48 2.91 -1.77
CA LYS A 27 -10.40 4.11 -0.96
C LYS A 27 -9.47 3.98 0.25
N ASP A 28 -9.28 2.77 0.75
CA ASP A 28 -8.41 2.49 1.90
C ASP A 28 -6.93 2.45 1.50
N PHE A 29 -6.60 2.60 0.21
CA PHE A 29 -5.21 2.64 -0.22
C PHE A 29 -4.48 3.89 0.22
N PRO A 30 -3.15 3.78 0.51
CA PRO A 30 -2.24 4.90 0.67
C PRO A 30 -2.46 6.03 -0.32
N GLU A 31 -2.25 7.26 0.16
CA GLU A 31 -2.06 8.37 -0.75
C GLU A 31 -0.79 8.08 -1.56
N ALA A 32 -0.95 7.97 -2.89
CA ALA A 32 0.16 7.75 -3.79
C ALA A 32 1.00 9.02 -3.93
N SER A 33 2.14 8.91 -4.62
CA SER A 33 2.95 10.08 -4.98
C SER A 33 2.11 11.16 -5.68
N ALA A 34 2.48 12.42 -5.54
CA ALA A 34 1.72 13.55 -6.10
C ALA A 34 1.34 13.34 -7.59
N GLY A 35 0.04 13.40 -7.89
CA GLY A 35 -0.51 13.17 -9.23
C GLY A 35 -0.57 11.70 -9.66
N ARG A 36 -0.38 10.76 -8.73
CA ARG A 36 -0.52 9.32 -8.97
C ARG A 36 -1.68 8.73 -8.19
N VAL A 37 -2.08 7.52 -8.59
CA VAL A 37 -3.10 6.72 -7.93
C VAL A 37 -2.70 5.25 -7.94
N TYR A 38 -2.95 4.54 -6.83
CA TYR A 38 -2.83 3.09 -6.77
C TYR A 38 -4.06 2.43 -7.38
N LEU A 39 -3.83 1.57 -8.37
CA LEU A 39 -4.85 0.74 -9.00
C LEU A 39 -4.33 -0.69 -9.09
N TYR A 40 -5.14 -1.65 -8.68
CA TYR A 40 -4.87 -3.06 -8.95
C TYR A 40 -5.12 -3.35 -10.43
N ASN A 41 -4.13 -3.92 -11.10
CA ASN A 41 -4.18 -4.29 -12.50
C ASN A 41 -4.37 -5.79 -12.63
N THR A 42 -5.51 -6.22 -13.18
CA THR A 42 -5.86 -7.64 -13.28
C THR A 42 -4.96 -8.43 -14.23
N VAL A 43 -4.35 -7.77 -15.23
CA VAL A 43 -3.41 -8.41 -16.17
C VAL A 43 -2.04 -8.63 -15.53
N ARG A 44 -1.62 -7.72 -14.65
CA ARG A 44 -0.34 -7.81 -13.94
C ARG A 44 -0.45 -8.46 -12.56
N ASP A 45 -1.68 -8.76 -12.13
CA ASP A 45 -2.02 -9.28 -10.80
C ASP A 45 -1.29 -8.53 -9.68
N ALA A 46 -1.32 -7.19 -9.73
CA ALA A 46 -0.56 -6.35 -8.82
C ALA A 46 -1.16 -4.95 -8.67
N VAL A 47 -0.96 -4.34 -7.49
CA VAL A 47 -1.24 -2.93 -7.24
C VAL A 47 -0.10 -2.09 -7.82
N ILE A 48 -0.45 -1.10 -8.66
CA ILE A 48 0.51 -0.30 -9.42
C ILE A 48 0.16 1.18 -9.28
N GLU A 49 1.19 2.02 -9.19
CA GLU A 49 1.05 3.47 -9.28
C GLU A 49 0.91 3.92 -10.73
N TYR A 50 -0.22 4.54 -11.04
CA TYR A 50 -0.48 5.18 -12.33
C TYR A 50 -0.40 6.69 -12.21
N ALA A 51 0.05 7.37 -13.26
CA ALA A 51 -0.13 8.81 -13.39
C ALA A 51 -1.62 9.09 -13.66
N GLU A 52 -2.28 9.77 -12.71
CA GLU A 52 -3.74 9.95 -12.70
C GLU A 52 -4.22 10.73 -13.94
N ASP A 53 -3.47 11.76 -14.33
CA ASP A 53 -3.76 12.63 -15.47
C ASP A 53 -3.80 11.88 -16.81
N ILE A 54 -2.96 10.85 -16.95
CA ILE A 54 -2.90 9.98 -18.14
C ILE A 54 -4.05 8.97 -18.12
N VAL A 55 -4.26 8.28 -17.00
CA VAL A 55 -5.24 7.17 -16.97
C VAL A 55 -6.68 7.66 -16.93
N LYS A 56 -6.98 8.77 -16.24
CA LYS A 56 -8.36 9.25 -16.06
C LYS A 56 -9.10 9.53 -17.36
N VAL A 57 -8.38 9.87 -18.43
CA VAL A 57 -8.95 10.15 -19.76
C VAL A 57 -9.52 8.88 -20.41
N ASN A 58 -9.00 7.72 -20.03
CA ASN A 58 -9.30 6.42 -20.63
C ASN A 58 -9.90 5.43 -19.63
N LEU A 59 -10.27 5.90 -18.43
CA LEU A 59 -10.95 5.09 -17.42
C LEU A 59 -12.45 5.19 -17.58
N HIS A 60 -13.08 4.03 -17.72
CA HIS A 60 -14.51 3.89 -17.90
C HIS A 60 -15.10 3.02 -16.79
N ASP A 61 -16.32 3.38 -16.38
CA ASP A 61 -17.10 2.57 -15.46
C ASP A 61 -17.61 1.32 -16.17
N LEU A 62 -17.66 0.20 -15.45
CA LEU A 62 -18.26 -1.03 -15.95
C LEU A 62 -19.78 -0.95 -15.88
N THR A 63 -20.45 -1.63 -16.81
CA THR A 63 -21.89 -1.93 -16.68
C THR A 63 -22.15 -2.90 -15.52
N GLU A 64 -23.39 -3.04 -15.07
CA GLU A 64 -23.73 -3.98 -13.98
C GLU A 64 -23.36 -5.44 -14.31
N GLU A 65 -23.54 -5.85 -15.57
CA GLU A 65 -23.19 -7.20 -16.03
C GLU A 65 -21.67 -7.42 -16.01
N GLU A 66 -20.91 -6.45 -16.54
CA GLU A 66 -19.44 -6.50 -16.55
C GLU A 66 -18.86 -6.43 -15.14
N LEU A 67 -19.44 -5.62 -14.25
CA LEU A 67 -19.04 -5.53 -12.86
C LEU A 67 -19.26 -6.85 -12.11
N LYS A 68 -20.40 -7.52 -12.36
CA LYS A 68 -20.66 -8.84 -11.78
C LYS A 68 -19.66 -9.88 -12.30
N ALA A 69 -19.34 -9.86 -13.59
CA ALA A 69 -18.33 -10.74 -14.17
C ALA A 69 -16.94 -10.46 -13.58
N ALA A 70 -16.53 -9.19 -13.51
CA ALA A 70 -15.25 -8.77 -12.95
C ALA A 70 -15.09 -9.17 -11.47
N LYS A 71 -16.15 -9.02 -10.66
CA LYS A 71 -16.14 -9.49 -9.27
C LYS A 71 -16.06 -11.02 -9.19
N ALA A 72 -16.76 -11.75 -10.05
CA ALA A 72 -16.66 -13.21 -10.06
C ALA A 72 -15.25 -13.71 -10.44
N GLU A 73 -14.56 -12.99 -11.32
CA GLU A 73 -13.26 -13.40 -11.84
C GLU A 73 -12.07 -12.93 -11.00
N PHE A 74 -12.07 -11.67 -10.54
CA PHE A 74 -10.88 -11.04 -9.99
C PHE A 74 -10.90 -10.81 -8.48
N ASP A 75 -12.05 -10.96 -7.82
CA ASP A 75 -12.20 -10.54 -6.41
C ASP A 75 -11.34 -11.36 -5.45
N ALA A 76 -11.15 -12.66 -5.73
CA ALA A 76 -10.28 -13.51 -4.94
C ALA A 76 -8.80 -13.04 -4.96
N ASN A 77 -8.23 -12.83 -6.16
CA ASN A 77 -6.86 -12.35 -6.33
C ASN A 77 -6.68 -10.93 -5.80
N TRP A 78 -7.68 -10.08 -6.03
CA TRP A 78 -7.75 -8.73 -5.51
C TRP A 78 -7.62 -8.71 -3.97
N LEU A 79 -8.43 -9.50 -3.25
CA LEU A 79 -8.42 -9.52 -1.78
C LEU A 79 -7.07 -9.97 -1.23
N VAL A 80 -6.44 -10.97 -1.84
CA VAL A 80 -5.10 -11.44 -1.45
C VAL A 80 -4.07 -10.33 -1.66
N THR A 81 -4.05 -9.73 -2.84
CA THR A 81 -3.09 -8.68 -3.19
C THR A 81 -3.28 -7.44 -2.32
N ARG A 82 -4.54 -7.05 -2.07
CA ARG A 82 -4.92 -5.96 -1.18
C ARG A 82 -4.38 -6.19 0.23
N ALA A 83 -4.56 -7.38 0.79
CA ALA A 83 -4.08 -7.70 2.13
C ALA A 83 -2.55 -7.59 2.21
N SER A 84 -1.83 -8.15 1.23
CA SER A 84 -0.37 -8.06 1.16
C SER A 84 0.12 -6.61 0.99
N PHE A 85 -0.57 -5.82 0.16
CA PHE A 85 -0.25 -4.40 -0.04
C PHE A 85 -0.47 -3.61 1.25
N MET A 86 -1.64 -3.74 1.88
CA MET A 86 -1.94 -3.03 3.13
C MET A 86 -1.01 -3.43 4.28
N GLN A 87 -0.53 -4.67 4.32
CA GLN A 87 0.46 -5.12 5.31
C GLN A 87 1.83 -4.44 5.10
N GLN A 88 2.28 -4.29 3.86
CA GLN A 88 3.51 -3.54 3.55
C GLN A 88 3.38 -2.05 3.91
N HIS A 89 2.16 -1.53 3.85
CA HIS A 89 1.83 -0.15 4.18
C HIS A 89 1.22 0.01 5.59
N ALA A 90 1.38 -0.97 6.49
CA ALA A 90 0.67 -1.02 7.78
C ALA A 90 0.88 0.22 8.65
N GLY A 91 2.08 0.81 8.65
CA GLY A 91 2.37 2.05 9.38
C GLY A 91 1.54 3.26 8.92
N TRP A 92 1.04 3.25 7.69
CA TRP A 92 0.11 4.26 7.16
C TRP A 92 -1.35 3.90 7.44
N VAL A 93 -1.70 2.61 7.36
CA VAL A 93 -3.06 2.10 7.62
C VAL A 93 -3.49 2.39 9.06
N GLU A 94 -2.59 2.23 10.04
CA GLU A 94 -2.87 2.57 11.45
C GLU A 94 -3.15 4.06 11.64
N ALA A 95 -2.46 4.94 10.90
CA ALA A 95 -2.64 6.39 11.01
C ALA A 95 -4.01 6.88 10.51
N ILE A 96 -4.65 6.17 9.58
CA ILE A 96 -5.99 6.52 9.06
C ILE A 96 -7.12 5.92 9.86
N HIS A 97 -6.93 4.71 10.37
CA HIS A 97 -7.91 4.04 11.22
C HIS A 97 -7.84 4.50 12.68
N ALA A 98 -6.76 5.19 13.06
CA ALA A 98 -6.68 5.89 14.33
C ALA A 98 -7.80 6.93 14.43
N LYS A 99 -8.80 6.66 15.28
CA LYS A 99 -9.79 7.67 15.69
C LYS A 99 -9.03 8.91 16.15
N PRO A 100 -9.44 10.13 15.75
CA PRO A 100 -8.75 11.35 16.15
C PRO A 100 -8.71 11.39 17.68
N ALA A 101 -7.49 11.26 18.23
CA ALA A 101 -7.28 11.50 19.64
C ALA A 101 -7.74 12.94 19.94
N PRO A 102 -8.55 13.18 20.98
CA PRO A 102 -9.00 14.52 21.31
C PRO A 102 -7.80 15.42 21.49
N ALA A 103 -7.77 16.54 20.75
CA ALA A 103 -6.66 17.48 20.74
C ALA A 103 -6.24 17.81 22.18
N PRO A 104 -4.94 17.71 22.53
CA PRO A 104 -4.48 18.08 23.86
C PRO A 104 -4.81 19.55 24.07
N LYS A 105 -5.65 19.83 25.08
CA LYS A 105 -5.91 21.20 25.53
C LYS A 105 -4.56 21.79 25.91
N LYS A 106 -4.14 22.85 25.20
CA LYS A 106 -2.93 23.62 25.48
C LYS A 106 -2.92 24.01 26.96
N ALA A 107 -2.20 23.26 27.78
CA ALA A 107 -1.79 23.72 29.09
C ALA A 107 -0.70 24.78 28.86
N LYS A 108 -0.91 25.93 29.48
CA LYS A 108 -0.02 27.08 29.42
C LYS A 108 1.36 26.66 29.96
N VAL A 109 2.39 26.90 29.17
CA VAL A 109 3.79 26.76 29.57
C VAL A 109 4.04 27.75 30.71
N GLU A 110 4.34 27.25 31.90
CA GLU A 110 5.15 27.96 32.88
C GLU A 110 6.52 27.27 32.88
N VAL A 111 7.52 28.03 32.42
CA VAL A 111 8.94 27.71 32.54
C VAL A 111 9.29 27.94 34.01
N GLU A 112 9.70 26.91 34.72
CA GLU A 112 10.64 27.07 35.84
C GLU A 112 11.87 26.20 35.60
N GLU A 113 12.98 26.91 35.61
CA GLU A 113 14.35 26.46 35.44
C GLU A 113 14.84 25.95 36.81
N SER A 114 15.24 24.68 36.89
CA SER A 114 16.04 24.17 38.01
C SER A 114 17.11 23.22 37.49
N ALA A 115 18.36 23.63 37.69
CA ALA A 115 19.58 22.94 37.30
C ALA A 115 20.02 21.84 38.30
N SER A 116 21.08 21.13 37.90
CA SER A 116 21.84 20.03 38.55
C SER A 116 21.19 18.64 38.48
N ASP A 117 21.90 17.52 38.30
CA ASP A 117 23.34 17.18 38.18
C ASP A 117 23.39 15.72 37.66
N ASP A 118 24.53 15.27 37.12
CA ASP A 118 25.07 13.89 37.09
C ASP A 118 24.10 12.68 37.02
N ASP A 119 24.14 11.92 35.92
CA ASP A 119 24.46 10.47 35.96
C ASP A 119 24.77 9.97 34.54
N ASP A 120 26.05 9.74 34.36
CA ASP A 120 26.75 8.86 33.42
C ASP A 120 26.15 7.46 33.35
N ASP A 121 25.70 7.04 32.17
CA ASP A 121 25.69 5.61 31.82
C ASP A 121 25.98 5.43 30.32
N ASP A 122 27.24 5.14 30.09
CA ASP A 122 27.87 4.64 28.87
C ASP A 122 27.41 3.17 28.66
N VAL A 123 26.59 2.92 27.64
CA VAL A 123 26.27 1.55 27.21
C VAL A 123 26.79 1.33 25.78
N GLU A 124 28.07 0.97 25.75
CA GLU A 124 28.75 0.30 24.65
C GLU A 124 28.05 -1.05 24.38
N LEU A 125 27.42 -1.20 23.21
CA LEU A 125 26.98 -2.50 22.71
C LEU A 125 27.71 -2.81 21.41
N GLU A 126 28.94 -3.27 21.58
CA GLU A 126 29.65 -4.04 20.58
C GLU A 126 29.68 -5.50 21.05
N VAL A 127 29.04 -6.41 20.33
CA VAL A 127 29.60 -7.73 20.04
C VAL A 127 28.92 -8.35 18.84
N ASP A 128 29.72 -8.37 17.79
CA ASP A 128 29.71 -9.22 16.61
C ASP A 128 29.48 -10.71 16.95
N SER A 129 28.65 -11.37 16.14
CA SER A 129 28.54 -12.83 16.07
C SER A 129 28.02 -13.22 14.68
N LEU A 130 28.96 -13.24 13.73
CA LEU A 130 29.22 -14.32 12.76
C LEU A 130 28.00 -15.03 12.16
N ASP A 131 27.76 -14.87 10.85
CA ASP A 131 28.30 -15.77 9.81
C ASP A 131 27.76 -17.20 9.94
N ASP A 132 26.74 -17.52 9.14
CA ASP A 132 26.52 -18.88 8.67
C ASP A 132 25.65 -18.86 7.40
N GLY A 133 26.31 -19.08 6.26
CA GLY A 133 25.71 -19.89 5.20
C GLY A 133 25.28 -19.17 3.92
N TYR A 134 26.18 -18.45 3.27
CA TYR A 134 26.15 -18.30 1.82
C TYR A 134 26.88 -19.51 1.22
N ASP A 135 26.15 -20.52 0.77
CA ASP A 135 26.60 -21.65 -0.07
C ASP A 135 25.33 -22.41 -0.50
N ASP A 136 25.15 -22.95 -1.69
CA ASP A 136 25.95 -23.03 -2.90
C ASP A 136 24.96 -23.42 -4.00
N TRP A 137 25.33 -23.13 -5.23
CA TRP A 137 24.68 -23.63 -6.42
C TRP A 137 24.76 -25.16 -6.48
N SER A 138 23.70 -25.80 -6.93
CA SER A 138 23.81 -27.07 -7.64
C SER A 138 22.86 -27.03 -8.83
N ASP A 139 23.39 -26.37 -9.86
CA ASP A 139 23.13 -26.62 -11.26
C ASP A 139 23.68 -28.01 -11.65
N ASP A 140 23.05 -28.64 -12.64
CA ASP A 140 23.50 -29.85 -13.36
C ASP A 140 23.46 -31.19 -12.56
N ASP A 141 23.10 -32.36 -13.10
CA ASP A 141 22.97 -32.79 -14.48
C ASP A 141 22.22 -34.14 -14.53
N ASP A 142 21.57 -34.37 -15.66
CA ASP A 142 21.32 -35.63 -16.38
C ASP A 142 21.66 -36.98 -15.68
N ARG A 143 20.71 -37.93 -15.71
CA ARG A 143 20.97 -39.25 -16.35
C ARG A 143 19.79 -40.22 -16.39
N SER A 144 19.42 -40.52 -17.65
CA SER A 144 19.12 -41.85 -18.25
C SER A 144 17.85 -42.61 -17.85
#